data_AF-A0A3N0Z3D7-F1
#
_entry.id   AF-A0A3N0Z3D7-F1
#
_cell.length_a   1.000
_cell.length_b   1.000
_cell.length_c   1.000
_cell.angle_alpha   90.00
_cell.angle_beta   90.00
_cell.angle_gamma   90.00
#
_symmetry.space_group_name_H-M   'P 1'
#
loop_
_entity.id
_entity.type
_entity.pdbx_description
1 polymer ?
#
loop_
_entity_poly.entity_id
_entity_poly.type
_entity_poly.pdbx_seq_one_letter_code
_entity_poly.pdbx_strand_id
1 'polypeptide(L)'
;MAPSLIPVLFKDLGYSFLLVGVYILIAVGAVMMFVGFLGCYGAIQESQCLLGTFFACLVILFACEVAAGIWGFMHKDKISKEMINFYDSVYDKASSKSLQEDQNQASAGAVLKVFHETLQCCGKGGILGFADKLLSDMCPGDLRTNLVNCHTQIKDLFTEKIYLIGIAALVVAVIMIFEMIFSMVLCCGIRNSPVY
;
A
#
# COMPACT_ATOMS: atom_id res chain seq x y z
N MET A 1 23.39 15.37 30.83
CA MET A 1 23.23 15.91 29.46
C MET A 1 23.17 14.76 28.46
N ALA A 2 22.08 13.97 28.51
CA ALA A 2 21.85 12.78 27.67
C ALA A 2 20.37 12.54 27.24
N PRO A 3 19.32 13.31 27.64
CA PRO A 3 17.94 12.96 27.29
C PRO A 3 17.51 13.38 25.88
N SER A 4 18.33 14.10 25.11
CA SER A 4 17.97 14.63 23.78
C SER A 4 18.44 13.79 22.59
N LEU A 5 19.28 12.75 22.76
CA LEU A 5 19.71 11.88 21.64
C LEU A 5 18.74 10.74 21.33
N ILE A 6 18.05 10.20 22.34
CA ILE A 6 17.04 9.13 22.19
C ILE A 6 15.88 9.55 21.25
N PRO A 7 15.29 10.77 21.37
CA PRO A 7 14.23 11.19 20.45
C PRO A 7 14.72 11.41 19.03
N VAL A 8 16.00 11.78 18.82
CA VAL A 8 16.57 11.94 17.47
C VAL A 8 16.79 10.58 16.81
N LEU A 9 17.34 9.62 17.54
CA LEU A 9 17.54 8.25 17.04
C LEU A 9 16.20 7.54 16.74
N PHE A 10 15.18 7.72 17.58
CA PHE A 10 13.83 7.19 17.34
C PHE A 10 13.17 7.88 16.12
N LYS A 11 13.41 9.17 15.95
CA LYS A 11 12.94 9.96 14.81
C LYS A 11 13.62 9.54 13.50
N ASP A 12 14.93 9.26 13.50
CA ASP A 12 15.65 8.70 12.34
C ASP A 12 15.18 7.27 11.97
N LEU A 13 14.90 6.42 12.96
CA LEU A 13 14.32 5.08 12.71
C LEU A 13 12.88 5.15 12.18
N GLY A 14 12.04 6.05 12.71
CA GLY A 14 10.67 6.25 12.25
C GLY A 14 10.58 6.89 10.86
N TYR A 15 11.46 7.85 10.56
CA TYR A 15 11.55 8.45 9.22
C TYR A 15 11.96 7.43 8.16
N SER A 16 12.90 6.56 8.49
CA SER A 16 13.35 5.51 7.57
C SER A 16 12.18 4.60 7.15
N PHE A 17 11.32 4.20 8.10
CA PHE A 17 10.20 3.32 7.78
C PHE A 17 9.13 4.02 6.92
N LEU A 18 8.80 5.28 7.21
CA LEU A 18 7.88 6.05 6.36
C LEU A 18 8.40 6.23 4.95
N LEU A 19 9.68 6.56 4.83
CA LEU A 19 10.33 6.73 3.54
C LEU A 19 10.25 5.42 2.76
N VAL A 20 10.52 4.27 3.40
CA VAL A 20 10.36 2.95 2.78
C VAL A 20 8.95 2.76 2.24
N GLY A 21 7.90 3.03 3.03
CA GLY A 21 6.51 2.91 2.56
C GLY A 21 6.17 3.82 1.38
N VAL A 22 6.64 5.08 1.41
CA VAL A 22 6.43 6.04 0.31
C VAL A 22 7.19 5.60 -0.95
N TYR A 23 8.43 5.12 -0.82
CA TYR A 23 9.22 4.60 -1.95
C TYR A 23 8.55 3.38 -2.60
N ILE A 24 7.98 2.47 -1.80
CA ILE A 24 7.21 1.33 -2.32
C ILE A 24 6.01 1.83 -3.14
N LEU A 25 5.26 2.81 -2.64
CA LEU A 25 4.08 3.35 -3.31
C LEU A 25 4.44 4.06 -4.63
N ILE A 26 5.55 4.80 -4.65
CA ILE A 26 6.09 5.41 -5.88
C ILE A 26 6.51 4.33 -6.88
N ALA A 27 7.21 3.28 -6.43
CA ALA A 27 7.66 2.20 -7.30
C ALA A 27 6.47 1.45 -7.93
N VAL A 28 5.45 1.11 -7.14
CA VAL A 28 4.22 0.47 -7.64
C VAL A 28 3.52 1.37 -8.66
N GLY A 29 3.36 2.67 -8.37
CA GLY A 29 2.75 3.62 -9.30
C GLY A 29 3.51 3.75 -10.63
N ALA A 30 4.85 3.80 -10.58
CA ALA A 30 5.69 3.86 -11.77
C ALA A 30 5.58 2.59 -12.62
N VAL A 31 5.57 1.40 -11.99
CA VAL A 31 5.39 0.13 -12.68
C VAL A 31 4.02 0.07 -13.35
N MET A 32 2.95 0.45 -12.64
CA MET A 32 1.59 0.49 -13.21
C MET A 32 1.49 1.44 -14.40
N MET A 33 2.10 2.62 -14.31
CA MET A 33 2.13 3.59 -15.42
C MET A 33 2.89 3.04 -16.63
N PHE A 34 4.04 2.39 -16.41
CA PHE A 34 4.85 1.80 -17.48
C PHE A 34 4.13 0.63 -18.18
N VAL A 35 3.55 -0.29 -17.40
CA VAL A 35 2.80 -1.43 -17.92
C VAL A 35 1.56 -0.98 -18.68
N GLY A 36 0.82 0.00 -18.14
CA GLY A 36 -0.33 0.61 -18.83
C GLY A 36 0.07 1.32 -20.12
N PHE A 37 1.21 2.04 -20.14
CA PHE A 37 1.73 2.66 -21.35
C PHE A 37 2.05 1.62 -22.43
N LEU A 38 2.74 0.52 -22.09
CA LEU A 38 3.05 -0.55 -23.03
C LEU A 38 1.78 -1.23 -23.57
N GLY A 39 0.78 -1.46 -22.72
CA GLY A 39 -0.51 -2.03 -23.15
C GLY A 39 -1.24 -1.13 -24.14
N CYS A 40 -1.44 0.14 -23.79
CA CYS A 40 -2.13 1.10 -24.64
C CYS A 40 -1.35 1.39 -25.94
N TYR A 41 -0.05 1.65 -25.85
CA TYR A 41 0.78 1.96 -27.02
C TYR A 41 0.96 0.73 -27.92
N GLY A 42 0.96 -0.47 -27.35
CA GLY A 42 1.07 -1.74 -28.09
C GLY A 42 -0.17 -2.02 -28.91
N ALA A 43 -1.35 -1.69 -28.37
CA ALA A 43 -2.61 -1.78 -29.11
C ALA A 43 -2.68 -0.74 -30.24
N ILE A 44 -2.26 0.50 -30.01
CA ILE A 44 -2.33 1.59 -31.01
C ILE A 44 -1.35 1.37 -32.16
N GLN A 45 -0.11 0.96 -31.87
CA GLN A 45 0.92 0.82 -32.90
C GLN A 45 0.81 -0.50 -33.68
N GLU A 46 -0.10 -1.39 -33.29
CA GLU A 46 -0.23 -2.76 -33.81
C GLU A 46 1.11 -3.51 -33.87
N SER A 47 2.04 -3.18 -32.96
CA SER A 47 3.40 -3.72 -32.97
C SER A 47 3.47 -5.01 -32.15
N GLN A 48 3.76 -6.11 -32.83
CA GLN A 48 3.94 -7.43 -32.23
C GLN A 48 5.01 -7.44 -31.13
N CYS A 49 6.09 -6.66 -31.31
CA CYS A 49 7.18 -6.59 -30.35
C CYS A 49 6.73 -5.95 -29.03
N LEU A 50 5.98 -4.84 -29.10
CA LEU A 50 5.53 -4.11 -27.91
C LEU A 50 4.45 -4.87 -27.13
N LEU A 51 3.60 -5.60 -27.83
CA LEU A 51 2.60 -6.45 -27.22
C LEU A 51 3.23 -7.71 -26.58
N GLY A 52 4.31 -8.22 -27.19
CA GLY A 52 5.13 -9.28 -26.62
C GLY A 52 5.84 -8.85 -25.33
N THR A 53 6.41 -7.64 -25.28
CA THR A 53 7.01 -7.12 -24.04
C THR A 53 5.97 -6.89 -22.95
N PHE A 54 4.78 -6.38 -23.30
CA PHE A 54 3.66 -6.28 -22.36
C PHE A 54 3.30 -7.65 -21.75
N PHE A 55 3.12 -8.67 -22.59
CA PHE A 55 2.83 -10.04 -22.12
C PHE A 55 3.95 -10.59 -21.21
N ALA A 56 5.22 -10.39 -21.58
CA ALA A 56 6.35 -10.80 -20.75
C ALA A 56 6.36 -10.09 -19.38
N CYS A 57 6.06 -8.78 -19.36
CA CYS A 57 5.92 -8.02 -18.11
C CYS A 57 4.79 -8.58 -17.23
N LEU A 58 3.63 -8.93 -17.80
CA LEU A 58 2.52 -9.54 -17.05
C LEU A 58 2.89 -10.90 -16.45
N VAL A 59 3.62 -11.74 -17.20
CA VAL A 59 4.09 -13.04 -16.68
C VAL A 59 5.05 -12.84 -15.50
N ILE A 60 5.95 -11.86 -15.58
CA ILE A 60 6.87 -11.52 -14.49
C ILE A 60 6.08 -11.01 -13.27
N LEU A 61 5.10 -10.13 -13.47
CA LEU A 61 4.26 -9.63 -12.37
C LEU A 61 3.45 -10.74 -11.70
N PHE A 62 2.89 -11.66 -12.47
CA PHE A 62 2.17 -12.82 -11.94
C PHE A 62 3.09 -13.72 -11.11
N ALA A 63 4.32 -13.98 -11.58
CA ALA A 63 5.31 -14.74 -10.80
C ALA A 63 5.70 -14.01 -9.50
N CYS A 64 5.89 -12.69 -9.56
CA CYS A 64 6.15 -11.86 -8.38
C CYS A 64 4.98 -11.87 -7.39
N GLU A 65 3.73 -11.83 -7.88
CA GLU A 65 2.53 -11.88 -7.05
C GLU A 65 2.42 -13.21 -6.31
N VAL A 66 2.64 -14.34 -7.00
CA VAL A 66 2.66 -15.66 -6.36
C VAL A 66 3.79 -15.77 -5.34
N ALA A 67 4.99 -15.31 -5.69
CA ALA A 67 6.14 -15.33 -4.78
C ALA A 67 5.91 -14.47 -3.52
N ALA A 68 5.38 -13.25 -3.70
CA ALA A 68 5.03 -12.34 -2.61
C ALA A 68 3.88 -12.90 -1.74
N GLY A 69 2.88 -13.54 -2.35
CA GLY A 69 1.79 -14.21 -1.65
C GLY A 69 2.28 -15.34 -0.74
N ILE A 70 3.14 -16.22 -1.26
CA ILE A 70 3.73 -17.32 -0.48
C ILE A 70 4.61 -16.76 0.64
N TRP A 71 5.52 -15.82 0.31
CA TRP A 71 6.41 -15.20 1.30
C TRP A 71 5.63 -14.51 2.40
N GLY A 72 4.59 -13.76 2.02
CA GLY A 72 3.76 -13.01 2.95
C GLY A 72 2.93 -13.90 3.86
N PHE A 73 2.42 -15.02 3.34
CA PHE A 73 1.71 -16.01 4.15
C PHE A 73 2.64 -16.68 5.18
N MET A 74 3.86 -17.05 4.78
CA MET A 74 4.85 -17.67 5.67
C MET A 74 5.33 -16.73 6.78
N HIS A 75 5.37 -15.42 6.52
CA HIS A 75 5.91 -14.41 7.42
C HIS A 75 4.88 -13.37 7.87
N LYS A 76 3.62 -13.77 8.01
CA LYS A 76 2.50 -12.86 8.37
C LYS A 76 2.77 -12.04 9.63
N ASP A 77 3.44 -12.61 10.64
CA ASP A 77 3.74 -11.92 11.90
C ASP A 77 4.76 -10.79 11.72
N LYS A 78 5.75 -11.00 10.83
CA LYS A 78 6.73 -9.96 10.49
C LYS A 78 6.06 -8.82 9.72
N ILE A 79 5.21 -9.15 8.74
CA ILE A 79 4.48 -8.16 7.93
C ILE A 79 3.52 -7.34 8.79
N SER A 80 2.79 -7.98 9.71
CA SER A 80 1.91 -7.27 10.66
C SER A 80 2.70 -6.27 11.51
N LYS A 81 3.88 -6.68 12.03
CA LYS A 81 4.74 -5.80 12.82
C LYS A 81 5.28 -4.62 12.01
N GLU A 82 5.70 -4.87 10.77
CA GLU A 82 6.13 -3.80 9.86
C GLU A 82 4.98 -2.83 9.55
N MET A 83 3.76 -3.32 9.27
CA MET A 83 2.59 -2.45 9.06
C MET A 83 2.28 -1.60 10.31
N ILE A 84 2.43 -2.15 11.51
CA ILE A 84 2.25 -1.38 12.75
C ILE A 84 3.31 -0.27 12.89
N ASN A 85 4.57 -0.58 12.59
CA ASN A 85 5.64 0.42 12.62
C ASN A 85 5.43 1.51 11.56
N PHE A 86 4.86 1.15 10.39
CA PHE A 86 4.42 2.12 9.39
C PHE A 86 3.42 3.09 9.97
N TYR A 87 2.32 2.53 10.50
CA TYR A 87 1.22 3.30 11.05
C TYR A 87 1.71 4.24 12.15
N ASP A 88 2.55 3.75 13.07
CA ASP A 88 3.15 4.54 14.13
C ASP A 88 3.95 5.71 13.60
N SER A 89 4.77 5.46 12.59
CA SER A 89 5.60 6.52 12.03
C SER A 89 4.75 7.57 11.32
N VAL A 90 3.65 7.18 10.63
CA VAL A 90 2.72 8.11 9.96
C VAL A 90 2.00 8.94 11.01
N TYR A 91 1.52 8.27 12.04
CA TYR A 91 0.79 8.86 13.15
C TYR A 91 1.66 9.87 13.90
N ASP A 92 2.91 9.52 14.23
CA ASP A 92 3.84 10.41 14.94
C ASP A 92 4.15 11.67 14.12
N LYS A 93 4.27 11.55 12.78
CA LYS A 93 4.46 12.69 11.87
C LYS A 93 3.22 13.58 11.75
N ALA A 94 2.03 12.99 11.81
CA ALA A 94 0.77 13.75 11.79
C ALA A 94 0.48 14.41 13.15
N SER A 95 0.89 13.78 14.26
CA SER A 95 0.65 14.23 15.64
C SER A 95 1.72 15.18 16.17
N SER A 96 2.91 15.28 15.55
CA SER A 96 3.93 16.28 15.89
C SER A 96 3.48 17.67 15.41
N LYS A 97 2.38 18.15 15.99
CA LYS A 97 1.79 19.48 15.80
C LYS A 97 2.61 20.52 16.57
N SER A 98 3.92 20.54 16.34
CA SER A 98 4.84 21.53 16.92
C SER A 98 5.23 22.53 15.83
N LEU A 99 4.37 23.55 15.67
CA LEU A 99 4.72 24.92 15.27
C LEU A 99 5.46 25.15 13.94
N GLN A 100 5.24 24.34 12.91
CA GLN A 100 5.64 24.75 11.55
C GLN A 100 4.64 24.23 10.51
N GLU A 101 3.98 25.14 9.81
CA GLU A 101 3.13 24.87 8.66
C GLU A 101 3.98 24.31 7.51
N ASP A 102 4.34 23.04 7.57
CA ASP A 102 4.89 22.33 6.43
C ASP A 102 3.77 21.59 5.69
N GLN A 103 3.68 21.79 4.37
CA GLN A 103 2.78 21.08 3.45
C GLN A 103 2.81 19.55 3.61
N ASN A 104 3.88 19.01 4.20
CA ASN A 104 4.08 17.60 4.52
C ASN A 104 3.17 17.04 5.62
N GLN A 105 2.48 17.88 6.41
CA GLN A 105 1.56 17.43 7.47
C GLN A 105 0.18 17.04 6.92
N ALA A 106 -0.29 17.70 5.85
CA ALA A 106 -1.59 17.43 5.24
C ALA A 106 -1.65 16.04 4.57
N SER A 107 -0.55 15.61 3.95
CA SER A 107 -0.45 14.31 3.28
C SER A 107 -0.44 13.15 4.27
N ALA A 108 0.22 13.27 5.42
CA ALA A 108 0.18 12.27 6.48
C ALA A 108 -1.22 12.13 7.09
N GLY A 109 -1.91 13.26 7.30
CA GLY A 109 -3.30 13.28 7.77
C GLY A 109 -4.29 12.57 6.83
N ALA A 110 -4.16 12.77 5.52
CA ALA A 110 -5.00 12.11 4.53
C ALA A 110 -4.84 10.58 4.56
N VAL A 111 -3.60 10.09 4.64
CA VAL A 111 -3.32 8.65 4.78
C VAL A 111 -3.95 8.11 6.07
N LEU A 112 -3.76 8.80 7.20
CA LEU A 112 -4.28 8.39 8.49
C LEU A 112 -5.81 8.30 8.50
N LYS A 113 -6.49 9.26 7.86
CA LYS A 113 -7.95 9.27 7.70
C LYS A 113 -8.45 8.04 6.93
N VAL A 114 -7.81 7.71 5.80
CA VAL A 114 -8.15 6.51 5.01
C VAL A 114 -7.92 5.23 5.82
N PHE A 115 -6.82 5.16 6.57
CA PHE A 115 -6.56 4.03 7.47
C PHE A 115 -7.64 3.89 8.55
N HIS A 116 -8.00 4.98 9.22
CA HIS A 116 -9.04 4.97 10.26
C HIS A 116 -10.41 4.57 9.72
N GLU A 117 -10.77 5.04 8.52
CA GLU A 117 -12.04 4.70 7.87
C GLU A 117 -12.07 3.24 7.37
N THR A 118 -10.97 2.78 6.77
CA THR A 118 -10.86 1.42 6.22
C THR A 118 -10.80 0.34 7.30
N LEU A 119 -10.09 0.61 8.39
CA LEU A 119 -9.90 -0.35 9.49
C LEU A 119 -10.87 -0.14 10.66
N GLN A 120 -11.72 0.89 10.58
CA GLN A 120 -12.62 1.30 11.67
C GLN A 120 -11.92 1.39 13.02
N CYS A 121 -10.76 2.04 13.03
CA CYS A 121 -9.90 2.19 14.21
C CYS A 121 -9.44 3.64 14.36
N CYS A 122 -8.97 4.01 15.54
CA CYS A 122 -8.45 5.36 15.78
C CYS A 122 -7.28 5.32 16.76
N GLY A 123 -6.15 5.89 16.34
CA GLY A 123 -4.97 6.09 17.18
C GLY A 123 -4.16 4.84 17.53
N LYS A 124 -3.06 5.09 18.23
CA LYS A 124 -2.05 4.10 18.65
C LYS A 124 -2.47 3.27 19.88
N GLY A 125 -3.43 3.76 20.67
CA GLY A 125 -3.91 3.14 21.89
C GLY A 125 -3.08 3.44 23.14
N GLY A 126 -3.74 3.48 24.30
CA GLY A 126 -3.17 3.79 25.62
C GLY A 126 -3.79 5.02 26.30
N ILE A 127 -3.29 5.39 27.49
CA ILE A 127 -3.76 6.54 28.30
C ILE A 127 -3.65 7.89 27.56
N LEU A 128 -2.81 7.93 26.51
CA LEU A 128 -2.67 9.03 25.56
C LEU A 128 -3.88 9.18 24.61
N GLY A 129 -4.74 8.15 24.50
CA GLY A 129 -5.98 8.16 23.72
C GLY A 129 -6.97 9.24 24.16
N PHE A 130 -6.87 9.72 25.41
CA PHE A 130 -7.68 10.83 25.91
C PHE A 130 -7.20 12.21 25.42
N ALA A 131 -5.89 12.35 25.13
CA ALA A 131 -5.36 13.54 24.44
C ALA A 131 -5.71 13.51 22.94
N ASP A 132 -5.71 12.32 22.33
CA ASP A 132 -6.21 12.04 20.97
C ASP A 132 -7.69 12.45 20.82
N LYS A 133 -8.50 12.15 21.84
CA LYS A 133 -9.93 12.53 21.95
C LYS A 133 -10.17 14.04 21.94
N LEU A 134 -9.17 14.85 22.31
CA LEU A 134 -9.26 16.31 22.39
C LEU A 134 -8.64 17.00 21.15
N LEU A 135 -7.82 16.30 20.37
CA LEU A 135 -6.98 16.91 19.32
C LEU A 135 -7.24 16.43 17.88
N SER A 136 -7.92 15.31 17.66
CA SER A 136 -7.90 14.67 16.34
C SER A 136 -9.19 14.84 15.53
N ASP A 137 -9.19 15.82 14.63
CA ASP A 137 -10.12 15.97 13.49
C ASP A 137 -9.96 14.84 12.44
N MET A 138 -9.05 13.88 12.69
CA MET A 138 -8.65 12.81 11.79
C MET A 138 -9.35 11.47 12.06
N CYS A 139 -10.20 11.37 13.08
CA CYS A 139 -10.93 10.14 13.41
C CYS A 139 -12.40 10.22 12.97
N PRO A 140 -12.97 9.11 12.45
CA PRO A 140 -14.36 9.08 12.00
C PRO A 140 -15.33 9.38 13.16
N GLY A 141 -16.26 10.30 12.94
CA GLY A 141 -17.08 10.93 13.97
C GLY A 141 -18.02 10.01 14.77
N ASP A 142 -18.21 8.76 14.33
CA ASP A 142 -19.11 7.79 14.97
C ASP A 142 -18.42 6.91 16.03
N LEU A 143 -17.07 6.92 16.08
CA LEU A 143 -16.27 6.05 16.93
C LEU A 143 -15.86 6.70 18.27
N ARG A 144 -16.71 7.57 18.83
CA ARG A 144 -16.42 8.29 20.08
C ARG A 144 -16.69 7.44 21.34
N THR A 145 -17.28 6.25 21.19
CA THR A 145 -17.79 5.39 22.28
C THR A 145 -17.09 4.03 22.39
N ASN A 146 -16.50 3.49 21.33
CA ASN A 146 -15.66 2.29 21.35
C ASN A 146 -14.31 2.59 20.69
N LEU A 147 -13.36 3.13 21.46
CA LEU A 147 -12.04 3.49 20.95
C LEU A 147 -11.22 2.21 20.68
N VAL A 148 -11.37 1.66 19.47
CA VAL A 148 -10.61 0.48 19.02
C VAL A 148 -9.25 0.93 18.47
N ASN A 149 -8.19 0.34 19.00
CA ASN A 149 -6.81 0.67 18.63
C ASN A 149 -6.46 0.11 17.25
N CYS A 150 -5.81 0.91 16.42
CA CYS A 150 -5.38 0.46 15.09
C CYS A 150 -4.35 -0.67 15.16
N HIS A 151 -3.53 -0.71 16.21
CA HIS A 151 -2.57 -1.80 16.44
C HIS A 151 -3.26 -3.16 16.57
N THR A 152 -4.38 -3.21 17.29
CA THR A 152 -5.14 -4.46 17.47
C THR A 152 -5.83 -4.85 16.17
N GLN A 153 -6.48 -3.91 15.49
CA GLN A 153 -7.14 -4.19 14.21
C GLN A 153 -6.17 -4.65 13.13
N ILE A 154 -4.98 -4.06 13.04
CA ILE A 154 -3.94 -4.52 12.11
C ILE A 154 -3.54 -5.96 12.42
N LYS A 155 -3.36 -6.34 13.70
CA LYS A 155 -3.04 -7.73 14.07
C LYS A 155 -4.19 -8.70 13.77
N ASP A 156 -5.42 -8.30 14.05
CA ASP A 156 -6.61 -9.09 13.75
C ASP A 156 -6.79 -9.30 12.25
N LEU A 157 -6.45 -8.30 11.42
CA LEU A 157 -6.48 -8.45 9.97
C LEU A 157 -5.56 -9.57 9.46
N PHE A 158 -4.33 -9.65 9.98
CA PHE A 158 -3.38 -10.68 9.57
C PHE A 158 -3.60 -12.04 10.25
N THR A 159 -4.34 -12.09 11.36
CA THR A 159 -4.55 -13.32 12.13
C THR A 159 -5.92 -13.95 11.86
N GLU A 160 -7.00 -13.19 12.04
CA GLU A 160 -8.37 -13.66 11.89
C GLU A 160 -8.95 -13.37 10.50
N LYS A 161 -8.59 -12.23 9.90
CA LYS A 161 -9.17 -11.79 8.61
C LYS A 161 -8.21 -11.98 7.43
N ILE A 162 -7.24 -12.88 7.54
CA ILE A 162 -6.28 -13.16 6.46
C ILE A 162 -6.98 -13.57 5.15
N TYR A 163 -8.20 -14.13 5.25
CA TYR A 163 -9.05 -14.46 4.10
C TYR A 163 -9.42 -13.24 3.25
N LEU A 164 -9.58 -12.04 3.83
CA LEU A 164 -9.90 -10.82 3.07
C LEU A 164 -8.74 -10.43 2.16
N ILE A 165 -7.51 -10.49 2.68
CA ILE A 165 -6.29 -10.23 1.92
C ILE A 165 -6.10 -11.29 0.84
N GLY A 166 -6.40 -12.55 1.16
CA GLY A 166 -6.38 -13.66 0.18
C GLY A 166 -7.37 -13.47 -0.96
N ILE A 167 -8.60 -13.04 -0.68
CA ILE A 167 -9.61 -12.74 -1.71
C ILE A 167 -9.13 -11.58 -2.59
N ALA A 168 -8.61 -10.50 -2.00
CA ALA A 168 -8.10 -9.37 -2.77
C ALA A 168 -6.96 -9.78 -3.71
N ALA A 169 -5.99 -10.58 -3.23
CA ALA A 169 -4.91 -11.11 -4.05
C ALA A 169 -5.45 -12.04 -5.16
N LEU A 170 -6.44 -12.88 -4.86
CA LEU A 170 -7.06 -13.75 -5.88
C LEU A 170 -7.73 -12.94 -6.99
N VAL A 171 -8.42 -11.85 -6.66
CA VAL A 171 -9.04 -10.97 -7.66
C VAL A 171 -8.00 -10.35 -8.58
N VAL A 172 -6.88 -9.87 -8.02
CA VAL A 172 -5.76 -9.31 -8.81
C VAL A 172 -5.17 -10.36 -9.75
N ALA A 173 -4.87 -11.57 -9.23
CA ALA A 173 -4.38 -12.68 -10.04
C ALA A 173 -5.34 -13.06 -11.19
N VAL A 174 -6.65 -13.06 -10.95
CA VAL A 174 -7.67 -13.33 -11.98
C VAL A 174 -7.67 -12.25 -13.06
N ILE A 175 -7.58 -10.97 -12.67
CA ILE A 175 -7.49 -9.85 -13.62
C ILE A 175 -6.23 -9.99 -14.48
N MET A 176 -5.07 -10.31 -13.90
CA MET A 176 -3.83 -10.52 -14.66
C MET A 176 -3.95 -11.66 -15.68
N ILE A 177 -4.65 -12.75 -15.32
CA ILE A 177 -4.90 -13.86 -16.25
C ILE A 177 -5.73 -13.40 -17.44
N PHE A 178 -6.79 -12.62 -17.20
CA PHE A 178 -7.57 -12.05 -18.29
C PHE A 178 -6.74 -11.12 -19.19
N GLU A 179 -5.90 -10.28 -18.60
CA GLU A 179 -4.98 -9.41 -19.36
C GLU A 179 -4.00 -10.23 -20.22
N MET A 180 -3.45 -11.32 -19.69
CA MET A 180 -2.59 -12.24 -20.46
C MET A 180 -3.33 -12.88 -21.63
N ILE A 181 -4.58 -13.33 -21.42
CA ILE A 181 -5.41 -13.93 -22.48
C ILE A 181 -5.71 -12.89 -23.57
N PHE A 182 -6.16 -11.69 -23.19
CA PHE A 182 -6.46 -10.63 -24.16
C PHE A 182 -5.22 -10.19 -24.93
N SER A 183 -4.07 -10.11 -24.27
CA SER A 183 -2.79 -9.81 -24.93
C SER A 183 -2.45 -10.86 -25.99
N MET A 184 -2.61 -12.15 -25.67
CA MET A 184 -2.34 -13.24 -26.62
C MET A 184 -3.31 -13.24 -27.79
N VAL A 185 -4.61 -13.01 -27.54
CA VAL A 185 -5.63 -12.92 -28.59
C VAL A 185 -5.33 -11.74 -29.53
N LEU A 186 -5.02 -10.57 -28.97
CA LEU A 186 -4.71 -9.36 -29.75
C LEU A 186 -3.41 -9.54 -30.56
N CYS A 187 -2.41 -10.20 -29.97
CA CYS A 187 -1.16 -10.54 -30.67
C CYS A 187 -1.41 -11.46 -31.86
N CYS A 188 -2.21 -12.52 -31.67
CA CYS A 188 -2.60 -13.43 -32.74
C CYS A 188 -3.43 -12.73 -33.83
N GLY A 189 -4.34 -11.83 -33.43
CA GLY A 189 -5.18 -11.06 -34.34
C GLY A 189 -4.38 -10.17 -35.29
N ILE A 190 -3.40 -9.45 -34.76
CA ILE A 190 -2.49 -8.62 -35.57
C ILE A 190 -1.59 -9.50 -36.45
N ARG A 191 -1.03 -10.60 -35.92
CA ARG A 191 -0.19 -11.51 -36.72
C ARG A 191 -0.93 -12.11 -37.92
N ASN A 192 -2.22 -12.39 -37.75
CA ASN A 192 -3.05 -12.97 -38.80
C ASN A 192 -3.60 -11.93 -39.79
N SER A 193 -3.45 -10.64 -39.48
CA SER A 193 -3.83 -9.53 -40.37
C SER A 193 -2.55 -8.84 -40.89
N PRO A 194 -1.75 -9.48 -41.76
CA PRO A 194 -0.63 -8.80 -42.37
C PRO A 194 -1.17 -7.65 -43.22
N VAL A 195 -0.92 -6.42 -42.77
CA VAL A 195 -1.19 -5.21 -43.55
C VAL A 195 -0.27 -5.24 -44.76
N TYR A 196 -0.86 -5.37 -45.95
CA TYR A 196 -0.19 -5.23 -47.24
C TYR A 196 0.06 -3.75 -47.55
#